data_AF-Q2HPZ6-F1
#
_entry.id   AF-Q2HPZ6-F1
#
_cell.length_a   1.000
_cell.length_b   1.000
_cell.length_c   1.000
_cell.angle_alpha   90.00
_cell.angle_beta   90.00
_cell.angle_gamma   90.00
#
_symmetry.space_group_name_H-M   'P 1'
#
loop_
_entity.id
_entity.type
_entity.pdbx_description
1 polymer ?
#
loop_
_entity_poly.entity_id
_entity_poly.type
_entity_poly.pdbx_seq_one_letter_code
_entity_poly.pdbx_strand_id
1 'polypeptide(L)'
;VSKEGVYEMKEGDRVKDAVQKAGGFLSEVDMKKVNLAQIVQDQMLLYIPSKNESEQGVLTSSKEDGKIRINTAAKEQLEKITGIGSRKAESILKYREEHGPFQKIEDLLEID
;
A
#
# COMPACT_ATOMS: atom_id res chain seq x y z
N VAL A 1 18.86 5.19 -7.97
CA VAL A 1 19.20 5.61 -9.36
C VAL A 1 20.42 6.51 -9.32
N SER A 2 21.10 6.75 -10.43
CA SER A 2 22.32 7.58 -10.40
C SER A 2 22.05 9.05 -10.05
N LYS A 3 20.88 9.59 -10.40
CA LYS A 3 20.48 10.98 -10.12
C LYS A 3 19.01 11.04 -9.70
N GLU A 4 18.75 11.36 -8.44
CA GLU A 4 17.41 11.69 -7.97
C GLU A 4 16.98 13.09 -8.41
N GLY A 5 15.68 13.29 -8.60
CA GLY A 5 15.15 14.58 -9.05
C GLY A 5 13.80 14.47 -9.75
N VAL A 6 13.33 15.61 -10.26
CA VAL A 6 12.11 15.71 -11.07
C VAL A 6 12.48 15.64 -12.55
N TYR A 7 11.75 14.82 -13.30
CA TYR A 7 11.98 14.60 -14.73
C TYR A 7 10.70 14.84 -15.51
N GLU A 8 10.82 15.54 -16.63
CA GLU A 8 9.72 15.68 -17.59
C GLU A 8 9.63 14.41 -18.44
N MET A 9 8.42 13.86 -18.52
CA MET A 9 8.11 12.61 -19.19
C MET A 9 7.11 12.86 -20.32
N LYS A 10 7.20 12.07 -21.39
CA LYS A 10 6.21 12.12 -22.46
C LYS A 10 5.02 11.23 -22.12
N GLU A 11 3.87 11.55 -22.69
CA GLU A 11 2.69 10.69 -22.56
C GLU A 11 2.99 9.29 -23.09
N GLY A 12 2.65 8.28 -22.29
CA GLY A 12 2.92 6.87 -22.61
C GLY A 12 4.31 6.37 -22.22
N ASP A 13 5.22 7.23 -21.74
CA ASP A 13 6.48 6.79 -21.15
C ASP A 13 6.20 5.86 -19.95
N ARG A 14 7.09 4.92 -19.71
CA ARG A 14 6.98 3.95 -18.62
C ARG A 14 8.02 4.20 -17.53
N VAL A 15 7.86 3.52 -16.40
CA VAL A 15 8.79 3.60 -15.26
C VAL A 15 10.24 3.31 -15.69
N LYS A 16 10.46 2.37 -16.61
CA LYS A 16 11.79 2.09 -17.17
C LYS A 16 12.44 3.34 -17.82
N ASP A 17 11.64 4.17 -18.49
CA ASP A 17 12.11 5.32 -19.24
C ASP A 17 12.47 6.46 -18.28
N ALA A 18 11.68 6.62 -17.21
CA ALA A 18 11.99 7.53 -16.10
C ALA A 18 13.31 7.16 -15.40
N VAL A 19 13.50 5.87 -15.11
CA VAL A 19 14.74 5.39 -14.50
C VAL A 19 15.94 5.61 -15.42
N GLN A 20 15.78 5.41 -16.72
CA GLN A 20 16.84 5.65 -17.69
C GLN A 20 17.22 7.14 -17.74
N LYS A 21 16.25 8.05 -17.72
CA LYS A 21 16.49 9.51 -17.59
C LYS A 21 17.19 9.87 -16.28
N ALA A 22 16.90 9.16 -15.19
CA ALA A 22 17.57 9.29 -13.90
C ALA A 22 18.99 8.68 -13.85
N GLY A 23 19.56 8.31 -15.00
CA GLY A 23 20.90 7.73 -15.11
C GLY A 23 20.97 6.23 -14.83
N GLY A 24 19.83 5.53 -14.90
CA GLY A 24 19.75 4.08 -14.79
C GLY A 24 19.76 3.53 -13.36
N PHE A 25 19.75 2.20 -13.28
CA PHE A 25 19.80 1.47 -12.03
C PHE A 25 21.23 1.34 -11.51
N LEU A 26 21.40 1.55 -10.19
CA LEU A 26 22.62 1.21 -9.48
C LEU A 26 22.62 -0.29 -9.15
N SER A 27 23.80 -0.88 -8.95
CA SER A 27 23.96 -2.30 -8.62
C SER A 27 23.28 -2.70 -7.30
N GLU A 28 23.08 -1.73 -6.41
CA GLU A 28 22.40 -1.87 -5.13
C GLU A 28 20.87 -1.81 -5.23
N VAL A 29 20.26 -1.56 -6.40
CA VAL A 29 18.80 -1.50 -6.55
C VAL A 29 18.18 -2.89 -6.69
N ASP A 30 17.05 -3.13 -6.03
CA ASP A 30 16.25 -4.34 -6.26
C ASP A 30 15.26 -4.14 -7.41
N MET A 31 15.69 -4.55 -8.60
CA MET A 31 14.87 -4.45 -9.83
C MET A 31 13.60 -5.29 -9.77
N LYS A 32 13.55 -6.35 -8.94
CA LYS A 32 12.37 -7.23 -8.87
C LYS A 32 11.18 -6.55 -8.19
N LYS A 33 11.44 -5.49 -7.43
CA LYS A 33 10.43 -4.72 -6.68
C LYS A 33 9.87 -3.52 -7.43
N VAL A 34 10.30 -3.28 -8.68
CA VAL A 34 9.89 -2.13 -9.48
C VAL A 34 9.08 -2.60 -10.69
N ASN A 35 7.87 -2.08 -10.86
CA ASN A 35 7.07 -2.34 -12.05
C ASN A 35 7.53 -1.48 -13.24
N LEU A 36 8.52 -1.98 -13.97
CA LEU A 36 9.11 -1.30 -15.14
C LEU A 36 8.12 -1.06 -16.29
N ALA A 37 7.02 -1.80 -16.32
CA ALA A 37 6.03 -1.74 -17.39
C ALA A 37 4.93 -0.69 -17.14
N GLN A 38 4.81 -0.17 -15.92
CA GLN A 38 3.80 0.82 -15.56
C GLN A 38 4.03 2.14 -16.31
N ILE A 39 2.93 2.72 -16.82
CA ILE A 39 2.93 4.05 -17.44
C ILE A 39 3.11 5.10 -16.36
N VAL A 40 3.95 6.11 -16.62
CA VAL A 40 4.11 7.24 -15.71
C VAL A 40 2.98 8.24 -15.89
N GLN A 41 2.54 8.84 -14.80
CA GLN A 41 1.48 9.84 -14.79
C GLN A 41 2.03 11.18 -14.30
N ASP A 42 1.30 12.26 -14.58
CA ASP A 42 1.64 13.57 -14.04
C ASP A 42 1.71 13.52 -12.51
N GLN A 43 2.68 14.24 -11.93
CA GLN A 43 2.95 14.30 -10.48
C GLN A 43 3.26 12.95 -9.81
N MET A 44 3.53 11.89 -10.57
CA MET A 44 3.83 10.57 -10.03
C MET A 44 5.18 10.54 -9.32
N LEU A 45 5.19 10.11 -8.06
CA LEU A 45 6.42 9.80 -7.32
C LEU A 45 6.86 8.36 -7.60
N LEU A 46 8.09 8.21 -8.10
CA LEU A 46 8.71 6.90 -8.33
C LEU A 46 9.74 6.60 -7.25
N TYR A 47 9.42 5.62 -6.41
CA TYR A 47 10.35 5.11 -5.40
C TYR A 47 11.14 3.91 -5.94
N ILE A 48 12.46 3.93 -5.77
CA ILE A 48 13.37 2.88 -6.26
C ILE A 48 14.10 2.27 -5.06
N PRO A 49 13.67 1.08 -4.58
CA PRO A 49 14.20 0.49 -3.35
C PRO A 49 15.61 -0.08 -3.55
N SER A 50 16.44 0.00 -2.50
CA SER A 50 17.73 -0.71 -2.50
C SER A 50 17.57 -2.16 -2.03
N LYS A 51 18.50 -3.04 -2.41
CA LYS A 51 18.56 -4.46 -2.04
C LYS A 51 18.71 -4.68 -0.54
N ASN A 52 19.31 -3.72 0.15
CA ASN A 52 19.59 -3.79 1.59
C ASN A 52 18.54 -3.09 2.44
N GLU A 53 17.52 -2.52 1.79
CA GLU A 53 16.40 -1.90 2.45
C GLU A 53 15.35 -2.97 2.78
N SER A 54 15.27 -3.30 4.06
CA SER A 54 14.16 -4.06 4.63
C SER A 54 12.86 -3.33 4.34
N GLU A 55 11.85 -4.05 3.85
CA GLU A 55 10.59 -3.50 3.33
C GLU A 55 9.81 -2.67 4.36
N GLN A 56 10.14 -1.39 4.48
CA GLN A 56 9.16 -0.37 4.81
C GLN A 56 8.51 0.01 3.49
N GLY A 57 7.57 -0.84 3.06
CA GLY A 57 6.84 -0.68 1.82
C GLY A 57 6.26 0.72 1.74
N VAL A 58 6.79 1.52 0.81
CA VAL A 58 6.07 2.65 0.25
C VAL A 58 4.98 2.05 -0.63
N LEU A 59 3.97 1.49 0.04
CA LEU A 59 2.62 1.49 -0.47
C LEU A 59 2.34 2.96 -0.73
N THR A 60 2.21 3.32 -2.00
CA THR A 60 1.40 4.46 -2.44
C THR A 60 0.04 4.34 -1.75
N SER A 61 0.00 4.86 -0.54
CA SER A 61 -1.20 5.15 0.18
C SER A 61 -1.61 6.48 -0.40
N SER A 62 -2.39 6.38 -1.50
CA SER A 62 -3.67 7.07 -1.53
C SER A 62 -4.09 7.35 -0.10
N LYS A 63 -4.31 8.61 0.27
CA LYS A 63 -4.97 8.96 1.54
C LYS A 63 -6.18 8.03 1.71
N GLU A 64 -6.02 6.91 2.40
CA GLU A 64 -7.12 6.13 2.93
C GLU A 64 -7.44 6.89 4.21
N ASP A 65 -8.52 7.67 4.15
CA ASP A 65 -9.16 8.48 5.20
C ASP A 65 -9.40 7.69 6.51
N GLY A 66 -8.35 7.21 7.18
CA GLY A 66 -8.48 6.36 8.36
C GLY A 66 -9.31 5.10 8.14
N LYS A 67 -9.53 4.68 6.88
CA LYS A 67 -10.36 3.52 6.56
C LYS A 67 -9.57 2.26 6.86
N ILE A 68 -10.03 1.52 7.85
CA ILE A 68 -9.42 0.25 8.26
C ILE A 68 -10.16 -0.87 7.53
N ARG A 69 -9.41 -1.71 6.82
CA ARG A 69 -9.95 -2.94 6.26
C ARG A 69 -10.33 -3.86 7.42
N ILE A 70 -11.62 -4.00 7.71
CA ILE A 70 -12.20 -5.19 8.40
C ILE A 70 -11.76 -6.45 7.62
N ASN A 71 -12.15 -7.69 7.85
CA ASN A 71 -11.57 -8.87 7.14
C ASN A 71 -10.05 -9.13 7.32
N THR A 72 -9.15 -8.16 7.14
CA THR A 72 -7.68 -8.31 7.27
C THR A 72 -7.08 -7.56 8.46
N ALA A 73 -7.77 -6.59 9.06
CA ALA A 73 -7.21 -5.85 10.20
C ALA A 73 -7.02 -6.73 11.44
N ALA A 74 -5.90 -6.51 12.12
CA ALA A 74 -5.60 -7.02 13.45
C ALA A 74 -6.39 -6.27 14.53
N LYS A 75 -6.49 -6.86 15.74
CA LYS A 75 -7.22 -6.29 16.89
C LYS A 75 -6.84 -4.83 17.16
N GLU A 76 -5.55 -4.55 17.25
CA GLU A 76 -5.00 -3.21 17.51
C GLU A 76 -5.35 -2.19 16.42
N GLN A 77 -5.56 -2.66 15.19
CA GLN A 77 -6.00 -1.79 14.09
C GLN A 77 -7.51 -1.52 14.20
N LEU A 78 -8.31 -2.53 14.56
CA LEU A 78 -9.76 -2.37 14.79
C LEU A 78 -10.07 -1.41 15.93
N GLU A 79 -9.27 -1.43 17.00
CA GLU A 79 -9.41 -0.53 18.15
C GLU A 79 -9.15 0.95 17.81
N LYS A 80 -8.49 1.24 16.68
CA LYS A 80 -8.30 2.62 16.20
C LYS A 80 -9.56 3.20 15.56
N ILE A 81 -10.58 2.38 15.30
CA ILE A 81 -11.86 2.85 14.76
C ILE A 81 -12.62 3.53 15.90
N THR A 82 -13.01 4.79 15.69
CA THR A 82 -13.82 5.54 16.65
C THR A 82 -15.11 4.79 16.98
N GLY A 83 -15.30 4.43 18.25
CA GLY A 83 -16.46 3.66 18.71
C GLY A 83 -16.27 2.13 18.75
N ILE A 84 -15.09 1.62 18.39
CA ILE A 84 -14.71 0.21 18.54
C ILE A 84 -13.63 0.10 19.61
N GLY A 85 -14.00 -0.42 20.77
CA GLY A 85 -13.05 -0.79 21.83
C GLY A 85 -12.61 -2.26 21.73
N SER A 86 -11.71 -2.68 22.61
CA SER A 86 -11.13 -4.04 22.61
C SER A 86 -12.16 -5.17 22.56
N ARG A 87 -13.28 -5.01 23.26
CA ARG A 87 -14.37 -6.01 23.29
C ARG A 87 -15.01 -6.20 21.91
N LYS A 88 -15.34 -5.09 21.21
CA LYS A 88 -15.90 -5.15 19.86
C LYS A 88 -14.87 -5.63 18.84
N ALA A 89 -13.61 -5.24 19.00
CA ALA A 89 -12.53 -5.72 18.15
C ALA A 89 -12.36 -7.25 18.23
N GLU A 90 -12.49 -7.83 19.43
CA GLU A 90 -12.52 -9.28 19.63
C GLU A 90 -13.75 -9.93 19.00
N SER A 91 -14.95 -9.37 19.19
CA SER A 91 -16.18 -9.88 18.55
C SER A 91 -16.05 -9.91 17.02
N ILE A 92 -15.44 -8.89 16.41
CA ILE A 92 -15.17 -8.83 14.97
C ILE A 92 -14.25 -9.97 14.51
N LEU A 93 -13.18 -10.26 15.25
CA LEU A 93 -12.25 -11.34 14.90
C LEU A 93 -12.94 -12.69 15.03
N LYS A 94 -13.67 -12.91 16.13
CA LYS A 94 -14.41 -14.14 16.37
C LYS A 94 -15.47 -14.39 15.29
N TYR A 95 -16.21 -13.36 14.91
CA TYR A 95 -17.19 -13.47 13.83
C TYR A 95 -16.53 -13.91 12.52
N ARG A 96 -15.34 -13.37 12.17
CA ARG A 96 -14.60 -13.81 10.97
C ARG A 96 -14.21 -15.27 11.01
N GLU A 97 -13.83 -15.77 12.18
CA GLU A 97 -13.43 -17.17 12.36
C GLU A 97 -14.63 -18.12 12.25
N GLU A 98 -15.78 -17.73 12.80
CA GLU A 98 -16.97 -18.59 12.85
C GLU A 98 -17.85 -18.50 11.59
N HIS A 99 -17.98 -17.31 10.99
CA HIS A 99 -18.91 -17.03 9.88
C HIS A 99 -18.19 -16.72 8.57
N GLY A 100 -16.86 -16.55 8.60
CA GLY A 100 -16.07 -16.16 7.44
C GLY A 100 -16.00 -14.64 7.25
N PRO A 101 -15.45 -14.16 6.12
CA PRO A 101 -15.25 -12.74 5.89
C PRO A 101 -16.59 -11.98 5.76
N PHE A 102 -16.64 -10.76 6.29
CA PHE A 102 -17.75 -9.83 6.12
C PHE A 102 -17.91 -9.49 4.63
N GLN A 103 -19.11 -9.70 4.08
CA GLN A 103 -19.39 -9.37 2.68
C GLN A 103 -20.04 -8.00 2.53
N LYS A 104 -20.80 -7.58 3.54
CA LYS A 104 -21.49 -6.29 3.56
C LYS A 104 -21.23 -5.55 4.88
N ILE A 105 -21.56 -4.26 4.91
CA ILE A 105 -21.36 -3.44 6.11
C ILE A 105 -22.40 -3.80 7.16
N GLU A 106 -23.60 -4.19 6.74
CA GLU A 106 -24.70 -4.60 7.60
C GLU A 106 -24.36 -5.84 8.45
N ASP A 107 -23.46 -6.70 7.96
CA ASP A 107 -22.96 -7.86 8.70
C ASP A 107 -22.24 -7.44 10.01
N LEU A 108 -21.75 -6.19 10.10
CA LEU A 108 -21.20 -5.62 11.35
C LEU A 108 -22.25 -5.23 12.38
N LEU A 109 -23.54 -5.38 12.06
CA LEU A 109 -24.63 -5.23 13.03
C LEU A 109 -24.94 -6.56 13.72
N GLU A 110 -24.45 -7.69 13.20
CA GLU A 110 -24.63 -9.02 13.80
C GLU A 110 -23.63 -9.29 14.94
N ILE A 111 -22.67 -8.39 15.16
CA ILE A 111 -21.67 -8.47 16.23
C ILE A 111 -22.11 -7.67 17.46
N ASP A 112 -22.11 -8.31 18.64
CA ASP A 112 -22.38 -7.69 19.95
C ASP A 112 -21.10 -7.23 20.67
#